data_AF-A0AAV0LGR3-F1
#
_entry.id   AF-A0AAV0LGR3-F1
#
_cell.length_a   1.000
_cell.length_b   1.000
_cell.length_c   1.000
_cell.angle_alpha   90.00
_cell.angle_beta   90.00
_cell.angle_gamma   90.00
#
_symmetry.space_group_name_H-M   'P 1'
#
loop_
_entity.id
_entity.type
_entity.pdbx_description
1 polymer ?
#
loop_
_entity_poly.entity_id
_entity_poly.type
_entity_poly.pdbx_seq_one_letter_code
_entity_poly.pdbx_strand_id
1 'polypeptide(L)'
;MGLGLALGIDDSSHHCLCRVEIKPWLFSKKKGSRSLEAYSCKIDVYWDLSSAKFGSGSPEPQQGFYVAAVVDKQMILLLGDMTKEAFKKTNASAILPLTSSAVFVAKREHLSGKKVFSTKAQFCDNGQVHDLVLECDTIGVSDPCLMVRVDRKRCCR
;
A
#
# COMPACT_ATOMS: atom_id res chain seq x y z
N MET A 1 -16.67 -6.31 8.09
CA MET A 1 -15.49 -6.26 7.21
C MET A 1 -14.66 -5.06 7.63
N GLY A 2 -13.42 -5.24 8.03
CA GLY A 2 -12.55 -4.13 8.45
C GLY A 2 -11.33 -4.03 7.55
N LEU A 3 -10.81 -2.81 7.39
CA LEU A 3 -9.57 -2.55 6.65
C LEU A 3 -8.39 -2.87 7.56
N GLY A 4 -7.55 -3.81 7.14
CA GLY A 4 -6.26 -4.10 7.76
C GLY A 4 -5.15 -3.61 6.84
N LEU A 5 -4.10 -3.01 7.40
CA LEU A 5 -2.90 -2.64 6.66
C LEU A 5 -1.77 -3.55 7.11
N ALA A 6 -1.01 -4.13 6.19
CA ALA A 6 0.24 -4.80 6.51
C ALA A 6 1.37 -4.14 5.71
N LEU A 7 2.50 -3.90 6.36
CA LEU A 7 3.72 -3.41 5.75
C LEU A 7 4.80 -4.47 5.95
N GLY A 8 5.34 -5.00 4.86
CA GLY A 8 6.47 -5.91 4.86
C GLY A 8 7.72 -5.19 4.38
N ILE A 9 8.86 -5.48 5.00
CA ILE A 9 10.18 -5.14 4.46
C ILE A 9 10.87 -6.48 4.22
N ASP A 10 11.24 -6.72 2.97
CA ASP A 10 11.89 -7.95 2.53
C ASP A 10 13.31 -7.60 1.99
N ASP A 11 14.24 -8.55 2.05
CA ASP A 11 15.56 -8.39 1.42
C ASP A 11 15.52 -8.74 -0.08
N SER A 12 16.67 -8.65 -0.75
CA SER A 12 16.80 -8.98 -2.18
C SER A 12 16.51 -10.46 -2.50
N SER A 13 16.52 -11.33 -1.49
CA SER A 13 16.22 -12.76 -1.60
C SER A 13 14.77 -13.09 -1.23
N HIS A 14 13.90 -12.07 -1.10
CA HIS A 14 12.51 -12.17 -0.66
C HIS A 14 12.34 -12.78 0.75
N HIS A 15 13.36 -12.71 1.60
CA HIS A 15 13.21 -13.04 3.01
C HIS A 15 12.60 -11.86 3.75
N CYS A 16 11.48 -12.11 4.42
CA CYS A 16 10.80 -11.09 5.20
C CYS A 16 11.63 -10.70 6.42
N LEU A 17 12.20 -9.50 6.39
CA LEU A 17 12.97 -8.93 7.49
C LEU A 17 12.04 -8.46 8.60
N CYS A 18 10.92 -7.86 8.22
CA CYS A 18 9.91 -7.46 9.19
C CYS A 18 8.53 -7.32 8.56
N ARG A 19 7.51 -7.51 9.40
CA ARG A 19 6.11 -7.32 9.03
C ARG A 19 5.36 -6.58 10.12
N VAL A 20 4.80 -5.43 9.77
CA VAL A 20 3.93 -4.63 10.62
C VAL A 20 2.49 -4.85 10.18
N GLU A 21 1.70 -5.54 11.01
CA GLU A 21 0.27 -5.71 10.77
C GLU A 21 -0.55 -4.79 11.66
N ILE A 22 -1.41 -3.99 11.02
CA ILE A 22 -2.44 -3.19 11.63
C ILE A 22 -3.73 -3.99 11.51
N LYS A 23 -4.15 -4.57 12.64
CA LYS A 23 -5.36 -5.40 12.67
C LYS A 23 -6.59 -4.54 12.33
N PRO A 24 -7.61 -5.11 11.69
CA PRO A 24 -8.84 -4.40 11.30
C PRO A 24 -9.85 -4.17 12.45
N TRP A 25 -9.43 -4.25 13.72
CA TRP A 25 -10.34 -4.20 14.87
C TRP A 25 -10.84 -2.78 15.16
N LEU A 26 -12.04 -2.64 15.75
CA LEU A 26 -12.72 -1.36 16.03
C LEU A 26 -11.92 -0.36 16.90
N PHE A 27 -10.87 -0.83 17.58
CA PHE A 27 -9.98 -0.02 18.42
C PHE A 27 -8.57 0.15 17.83
N SER A 28 -8.35 -0.27 16.59
CA SER A 28 -7.03 -0.17 15.98
C SER A 28 -6.76 1.29 15.63
N LYS A 29 -5.63 1.80 16.11
CA LYS A 29 -5.24 3.18 15.87
C LYS A 29 -4.92 3.34 14.38
N LYS A 30 -5.82 4.05 13.67
CA LYS A 30 -5.61 4.48 12.29
C LYS A 30 -4.34 5.32 12.10
N LYS A 31 -3.75 5.81 13.19
CA LYS A 31 -2.49 6.54 13.24
C LYS A 31 -1.55 5.89 14.26
N GLY A 32 -0.28 5.74 13.93
CA GLY A 32 0.67 5.13 14.84
C GLY A 32 2.10 5.13 14.32
N SER A 33 2.95 4.47 15.09
CA SER A 33 4.33 4.20 14.73
C SER A 33 4.76 2.87 15.33
N ARG A 34 5.73 2.21 14.70
CA ARG A 34 6.36 0.99 15.19
C ARG A 34 7.83 1.00 14.81
N SER A 35 8.68 0.82 15.83
CA SER A 35 10.11 0.62 15.66
C SER A 35 10.42 -0.87 15.54
N LEU A 36 11.39 -1.20 14.72
CA LEU A 36 11.92 -2.55 14.55
C LEU A 36 13.42 -2.48 14.25
N GLU A 37 14.10 -3.61 14.39
CA GLU A 37 15.53 -3.72 14.16
C GLU A 37 15.78 -4.82 13.14
N ALA A 38 16.54 -4.51 12.08
CA ALA A 38 16.95 -5.47 11.05
C ALA A 38 18.38 -5.14 10.63
N TYR A 39 19.24 -6.15 10.49
CA TYR A 39 20.65 -5.97 10.14
C TYR A 39 21.40 -4.96 11.03
N SER A 40 21.07 -4.91 12.33
CA SER A 40 21.61 -3.93 13.28
C SER A 40 21.27 -2.46 12.95
N CYS A 41 20.34 -2.22 12.03
CA CYS A 41 19.76 -0.92 11.73
C CYS A 41 18.39 -0.79 12.39
N LYS A 42 18.14 0.37 13.01
CA LYS A 42 16.83 0.71 13.55
C LYS A 42 15.95 1.28 12.44
N ILE A 43 14.80 0.64 12.22
CA ILE A 43 13.80 1.04 11.24
C ILE A 43 12.55 1.49 11.99
N ASP A 44 12.13 2.74 11.77
CA ASP A 44 10.93 3.32 12.35
C ASP A 44 9.86 3.49 11.26
N VAL A 45 8.74 2.78 11.42
CA VAL A 45 7.59 2.87 10.52
C VAL A 45 6.52 3.74 11.15
N TYR A 46 5.99 4.71 10.40
CA TYR A 46 4.93 5.62 10.83
C TYR A 46 3.77 5.55 9.84
N TRP A 47 2.54 5.71 10.34
CA TRP A 47 1.36 5.74 9.49
C TRP A 47 0.30 6.68 10.06
N ASP A 48 -0.45 7.31 9.17
CA ASP A 48 -1.68 8.01 9.47
C ASP A 48 -2.70 7.76 8.35
N LEU A 49 -3.71 6.96 8.66
CA LEU A 49 -4.88 6.66 7.83
C LEU A 49 -6.15 7.29 8.45
N SER A 50 -6.02 8.17 9.45
CA SER A 50 -7.17 8.66 10.20
C SER A 50 -8.12 9.52 9.36
N SER A 51 -7.59 10.25 8.38
CA SER A 51 -8.32 11.07 7.42
C SER A 51 -8.39 10.45 6.02
N ALA A 52 -8.03 9.16 5.90
CA ALA A 52 -7.94 8.48 4.62
C ALA A 52 -9.31 8.42 3.92
N LYS A 53 -9.36 8.92 2.69
CA LYS A 53 -10.53 8.86 1.82
C LYS A 53 -10.38 7.70 0.85
N PHE A 54 -11.38 6.84 0.79
CA PHE A 54 -11.43 5.69 -0.10
C PHE A 54 -12.40 5.98 -1.24
N GLY A 55 -12.02 5.65 -2.47
CA GLY A 55 -12.90 5.77 -3.63
C GLY A 55 -14.05 4.76 -3.57
N SER A 56 -15.12 5.01 -4.33
CA SER A 56 -16.24 4.06 -4.44
C SER A 56 -15.73 2.70 -4.94
N GLY A 57 -15.91 1.66 -4.13
CA GLY A 57 -15.53 0.29 -4.48
C GLY A 57 -14.04 -0.05 -4.33
N SER A 58 -13.16 0.94 -4.11
CA SER A 58 -11.72 0.73 -3.97
C SER A 58 -11.29 0.58 -2.50
N PRO A 59 -10.40 -0.37 -2.17
CA PRO A 59 -9.86 -0.59 -0.83
C PRO A 59 -8.63 0.30 -0.59
N GLU A 60 -8.20 1.07 -1.59
CA GLU A 60 -7.04 1.94 -1.52
C GLU A 60 -7.40 3.33 -0.98
N PRO A 61 -6.61 3.86 -0.04
CA PRO A 61 -6.71 5.27 0.33
C PRO A 61 -6.21 6.14 -0.83
N GLN A 62 -7.05 7.08 -1.27
CA GLN A 62 -6.73 7.99 -2.38
C GLN A 62 -6.13 9.30 -1.90
N GLN A 63 -6.54 9.78 -0.72
CA GLN A 63 -6.15 11.07 -0.15
C GLN A 63 -6.24 11.03 1.37
N GLY A 64 -5.60 12.00 2.03
CA GLY A 64 -5.64 12.17 3.48
C GLY A 64 -4.91 11.06 4.24
N PHE A 65 -3.80 10.56 3.69
CA PHE A 65 -3.00 9.55 4.37
C PHE A 65 -1.49 9.71 4.20
N TYR A 66 -0.73 9.07 5.09
CA TYR A 66 0.66 8.71 4.81
C TYR A 66 1.08 7.38 5.41
N VAL A 67 2.07 6.76 4.80
CA VAL A 67 2.90 5.69 5.37
C VAL A 67 4.35 6.05 5.13
N ALA A 68 5.17 6.03 6.18
CA ALA A 68 6.55 6.45 6.16
C ALA A 68 7.45 5.39 6.80
N ALA A 69 8.62 5.14 6.21
CA ALA A 69 9.68 4.35 6.80
C ALA A 69 10.94 5.20 6.96
N VAL A 70 11.55 5.16 8.14
CA VAL A 70 12.70 5.98 8.53
C VAL A 70 13.80 5.06 9.06
N VAL A 71 15.03 5.27 8.61
CA VAL A 71 16.22 4.56 9.10
C VAL A 71 17.24 5.60 9.52
N ASP A 72 17.77 5.52 10.73
CA ASP A 72 18.77 6.49 11.25
C ASP A 72 18.37 7.97 11.07
N LYS A 73 17.10 8.28 11.31
CA LYS A 73 16.47 9.61 11.12
C LYS A 73 16.44 10.11 9.66
N GLN A 74 16.68 9.24 8.68
CA GLN A 74 16.52 9.51 7.25
C GLN A 74 15.23 8.86 6.73
N MET A 75 14.43 9.62 5.98
CA MET A 75 13.20 9.14 5.37
C MET A 75 13.54 8.32 4.12
N ILE A 76 13.32 7.00 4.15
CA ILE A 76 13.64 6.12 3.02
C ILE A 76 12.45 5.90 2.10
N LEU A 77 11.23 5.88 2.63
CA LEU A 77 9.99 5.68 1.88
C LEU A 77 8.90 6.60 2.45
N LEU A 78 8.17 7.27 1.58
CA LEU A 78 6.98 8.05 1.93
C LEU A 78 5.90 7.80 0.89
N LEU A 79 4.77 7.23 1.31
CA LEU A 79 3.58 7.02 0.51
C LEU A 79 2.46 7.93 1.02
N GLY A 80 1.61 8.42 0.11
CA GLY A 80 0.46 9.28 0.43
C GLY A 80 0.71 10.77 0.22
N ASP A 81 -0.32 11.56 0.45
CA ASP A 81 -0.37 13.00 0.17
C ASP A 81 -0.05 13.89 1.39
N MET A 82 -0.11 13.33 2.60
CA MET A 82 0.17 14.03 3.87
C MET A 82 1.67 14.16 4.17
N THR A 83 2.43 14.67 3.20
CA THR A 83 3.89 14.77 3.25
C THR A 83 4.38 15.65 4.41
N LYS A 84 3.77 16.82 4.61
CA LYS A 84 4.14 17.77 5.68
C LYS A 84 3.95 17.17 7.07
N GLU A 85 2.85 16.46 7.28
CA GLU A 85 2.51 15.80 8.53
C GLU A 85 3.46 14.65 8.82
N ALA A 86 3.87 13.90 7.79
CA ALA A 86 4.83 12.82 7.91
C ALA A 86 6.21 13.34 8.39
N PHE A 87 6.75 14.37 7.74
CA PHE A 87 8.02 14.98 8.16
C PHE A 87 7.95 15.58 9.57
N LYS A 88 6.86 16.28 9.88
CA LYS A 88 6.64 16.82 11.24
C LYS A 88 6.57 15.74 12.31
N LYS A 89 5.98 14.58 12.00
CA LYS A 89 5.80 13.50 12.97
C LYS A 89 7.06 12.69 13.20
N THR A 90 7.83 12.46 12.13
CA THR A 90 9.04 11.62 12.18
C THR A 90 10.27 12.36 12.71
N ASN A 91 10.28 13.70 12.65
CA ASN A 91 11.50 14.51 12.85
C ASN A 91 12.68 14.03 11.99
N ALA A 92 12.38 13.34 10.88
CA ALA A 92 13.40 12.84 9.96
C ALA A 92 13.97 14.03 9.17
N SER A 93 15.28 14.01 8.93
CA SER A 93 15.88 15.00 8.05
C SER A 93 15.31 14.83 6.65
N ALA A 94 14.98 15.94 5.98
CA ALA A 94 14.63 15.98 4.58
C ALA A 94 15.87 15.77 3.68
N ILE A 95 16.78 14.89 4.09
CA ILE A 95 17.62 14.18 3.14
C ILE A 95 16.67 13.16 2.53
N LEU A 96 15.77 13.62 1.64
CA LEU A 96 15.62 12.84 0.43
C LEU A 96 17.00 12.98 -0.20
N PRO A 97 17.84 11.93 -0.24
CA PRO A 97 18.73 11.91 -1.37
C PRO A 97 17.75 12.00 -2.56
N LEU A 98 18.04 12.84 -3.54
CA LEU A 98 17.45 12.72 -4.87
C LEU A 98 17.62 11.29 -5.46
N THR A 99 18.28 10.40 -4.70
CA THR A 99 18.68 9.03 -4.96
C THR A 99 18.38 8.05 -3.79
N SER A 100 17.44 8.29 -2.87
CA SER A 100 16.98 7.17 -2.00
C SER A 100 16.25 6.19 -2.90
N SER A 101 16.95 5.13 -3.30
CA SER A 101 16.56 4.13 -4.29
C SER A 101 15.46 3.18 -3.78
N ALA A 102 14.62 3.62 -2.85
CA ALA A 102 13.47 2.86 -2.42
C ALA A 102 12.43 2.91 -3.55
N VAL A 103 12.59 1.97 -4.49
CA VAL A 103 11.65 1.77 -5.57
C VAL A 103 10.42 1.10 -4.99
N PHE A 104 9.24 1.64 -5.28
CA PHE A 104 8.00 0.95 -4.97
C PHE A 104 7.87 -0.29 -5.87
N VAL A 105 8.22 -1.46 -5.33
CA VAL A 105 8.30 -2.70 -6.14
C VAL A 105 6.93 -3.29 -6.44
N ALA A 106 6.05 -3.36 -5.44
CA ALA A 106 4.77 -4.02 -5.60
C ALA A 106 3.74 -3.52 -4.59
N LYS A 107 2.47 -3.60 -5.02
CA LYS A 107 1.29 -3.42 -4.18
C LYS A 107 0.50 -4.71 -4.17
N ARG A 108 0.08 -5.19 -3.00
CA ARG A 108 -0.77 -6.37 -2.88
C ARG A 108 -2.07 -6.04 -2.15
N GLU A 109 -3.19 -6.31 -2.81
CA GLU A 109 -4.52 -6.13 -2.25
C GLU A 109 -5.15 -7.50 -2.03
N HIS A 110 -5.79 -7.71 -0.88
CA HIS A 110 -6.56 -8.92 -0.61
C HIS A 110 -8.04 -8.59 -0.65
N LEU A 111 -8.76 -9.26 -1.54
CA LEU A 111 -10.16 -8.98 -1.84
C LEU A 111 -10.99 -10.23 -1.57
N SER A 112 -12.15 -10.04 -0.93
CA SER A 112 -13.08 -11.12 -0.66
C SER A 112 -14.53 -10.62 -0.72
N GLY A 113 -15.44 -11.47 -1.21
CA GLY A 113 -16.88 -11.24 -1.17
C GLY A 113 -17.46 -10.30 -2.22
N LYS A 114 -16.68 -9.83 -3.21
CA LYS A 114 -17.17 -9.01 -4.33
C LYS A 114 -16.97 -9.71 -5.67
N LYS A 115 -18.03 -9.74 -6.50
CA LYS A 115 -17.97 -10.26 -7.88
C LYS A 115 -17.11 -9.38 -8.79
N VAL A 116 -17.24 -8.06 -8.64
CA VAL A 116 -16.53 -7.08 -9.46
C VAL A 116 -15.72 -6.17 -8.56
N PHE A 117 -14.48 -5.92 -8.96
CA PHE A 117 -13.54 -5.06 -8.30
C PHE A 117 -12.90 -4.11 -9.29
N SER A 118 -12.78 -2.83 -8.93
CA SER A 118 -12.16 -1.83 -9.78
C SER A 118 -11.05 -1.12 -9.01
N THR A 119 -9.91 -0.95 -9.65
CA THR A 119 -8.75 -0.22 -9.11
C THR A 119 -8.05 0.55 -10.23
N LYS A 120 -7.07 1.37 -9.87
CA LYS A 120 -6.23 2.10 -10.82
C LYS A 120 -4.78 1.66 -10.67
N ALA A 121 -4.05 1.56 -11.77
CA ALA A 121 -2.64 1.20 -11.75
C ALA A 121 -1.85 2.02 -12.77
N GLN A 122 -0.58 2.25 -12.46
CA GLN A 122 0.39 2.87 -13.34
C GLN A 122 1.52 1.85 -13.57
N PHE A 123 1.77 1.48 -14.82
CA PHE A 123 2.67 0.37 -15.15
C PHE A 123 4.15 0.79 -15.29
N CYS A 124 4.41 2.09 -15.42
CA CYS A 124 5.76 2.64 -15.55
C CYS A 124 5.84 4.04 -14.93
N ASP A 125 7.06 4.44 -14.53
CA ASP A 125 7.31 5.75 -13.94
C ASP A 125 6.84 6.87 -14.88
N ASN A 126 6.02 7.79 -14.36
CA ASN A 126 5.36 8.86 -15.12
C ASN A 126 4.47 8.37 -16.30
N GLY A 127 4.11 7.08 -16.34
CA GLY A 127 3.16 6.52 -17.28
C GLY A 127 1.72 6.96 -17.04
N GLN A 128 0.82 6.59 -17.96
CA GLN A 128 -0.61 6.85 -17.77
C GLN A 128 -1.18 5.98 -16.65
N VAL A 129 -2.18 6.52 -15.94
CA VAL A 129 -2.95 5.76 -14.96
C VAL A 129 -4.06 5.03 -15.70
N HIS A 130 -4.06 3.72 -15.61
CA HIS A 130 -5.01 2.83 -16.27
C HIS A 130 -6.11 2.37 -15.30
N ASP A 131 -7.33 2.21 -15.81
CA ASP A 131 -8.42 1.60 -15.06
C ASP A 131 -8.35 0.09 -15.16
N LEU A 132 -8.25 -0.58 -14.00
CA LEU A 132 -8.28 -2.03 -13.89
C LEU A 132 -9.62 -2.51 -13.33
N VAL A 133 -10.22 -3.50 -13.98
CA VAL A 133 -11.41 -4.18 -13.47
C VAL A 133 -11.16 -5.68 -13.41
N LEU A 134 -11.35 -6.26 -12.24
CA LEU A 134 -11.34 -7.69 -12.00
C LEU A 134 -12.79 -8.16 -11.79
N GLU A 135 -13.26 -9.05 -12.65
CA GLU A 135 -14.57 -9.68 -12.50
C GLU A 135 -14.36 -11.17 -12.24
N CYS A 136 -14.73 -11.62 -11.05
CA CYS A 136 -14.75 -13.03 -10.68
C CYS A 136 -16.14 -13.56 -10.96
N ASP A 137 -16.32 -14.35 -12.02
CA ASP A 137 -17.58 -15.02 -12.26
C ASP A 137 -17.59 -16.41 -11.63
N THR A 138 -18.44 -16.60 -10.64
CA THR A 138 -18.72 -17.88 -10.00
C THR A 138 -20.15 -18.36 -10.27
N ILE A 139 -20.87 -17.71 -11.21
CA ILE A 139 -22.25 -18.07 -11.58
C ILE A 139 -22.19 -19.35 -12.43
N GLY A 140 -22.18 -20.49 -11.74
CA GLY A 140 -22.02 -21.81 -12.31
C GLY A 140 -20.81 -22.50 -11.68
N VAL A 141 -21.06 -23.37 -10.71
CA VAL A 141 -20.05 -24.06 -9.87
C VAL A 141 -19.04 -24.91 -10.70
N SER A 142 -19.21 -25.00 -12.02
CA SER A 142 -18.41 -25.82 -12.92
C SER A 142 -17.33 -25.10 -13.75
N ASP A 143 -17.37 -23.76 -13.90
CA ASP A 143 -16.37 -23.00 -14.71
C ASP A 143 -16.10 -21.60 -14.12
N PRO A 144 -15.44 -21.51 -12.95
CA PRO A 144 -15.07 -20.23 -12.38
C PRO A 144 -14.06 -19.52 -13.31
N CYS A 145 -14.33 -18.27 -13.68
CA CYS A 145 -13.40 -17.49 -14.49
C CYS A 145 -13.07 -16.13 -13.88
N LEU A 146 -11.84 -15.69 -14.06
CA LEU A 146 -11.36 -14.38 -13.64
C LEU A 146 -11.12 -13.52 -14.87
N MET A 147 -12.01 -12.56 -15.12
CA MET A 147 -11.84 -11.62 -16.21
C MET A 147 -11.07 -10.39 -15.75
N VAL A 148 -10.02 -10.04 -16.49
CA VAL A 148 -9.24 -8.81 -16.27
C VAL A 148 -9.50 -7.85 -17.43
N ARG A 149 -9.84 -6.61 -17.10
CA ARG A 149 -9.96 -5.50 -18.06
C ARG A 149 -9.00 -4.36 -17.72
N VAL A 150 -8.35 -3.83 -18.74
CA VAL A 150 -7.54 -2.61 -18.68
C VAL A 150 -8.20 -1.58 -19.59
N ASP A 151 -8.53 -0.40 -19.06
CA ASP A 151 -9.22 0.69 -19.79
C ASP A 151 -10.46 0.20 -20.57
N ARG A 152 -11.27 -0.62 -19.90
CA ARG A 152 -12.48 -1.25 -20.43
C ARG A 152 -12.25 -2.30 -21.53
N LYS A 153 -11.00 -2.56 -21.92
CA LYS A 153 -10.64 -3.62 -22.87
C LYS A 153 -10.35 -4.91 -22.11
N ARG A 154 -10.90 -6.04 -22.57
CA ARG A 154 -10.61 -7.37 -22.00
C ARG A 154 -9.20 -7.79 -22.36
N CYS A 155 -8.42 -8.18 -21.36
CA CYS A 155 -7.04 -8.65 -21.54
C CYS A 155 -6.94 -10.17 -21.40
N CYS A 156 -7.60 -10.76 -20.41
CA CYS A 156 -7.63 -12.21 -20.20
C CYS A 156 -8.91 -12.67 -19.47
N ARG A 157 -9.16 -13.97 -19.54
CA ARG A 157 -10.23 -14.72 -18.85
C ARG A 157 -9.62 -15.97 -18.23
#